data_AF-A0A3N5ST25-F1
#
_entry.id   AF-A0A3N5ST25-F1
#
_cell.length_a   1.000
_cell.length_b   1.000
_cell.length_c   1.000
_cell.angle_alpha   90.00
_cell.angle_beta   90.00
_cell.angle_gamma   90.00
#
_symmetry.space_group_name_H-M   'P 1'
#
loop_
_entity.id
_entity.type
_entity.pdbx_description
1 polymer ?
#
loop_
_entity_poly.entity_id
_entity_poly.type
_entity_poly.pdbx_seq_one_letter_code
_entity_poly.pdbx_strand_id
1 'polypeptide(L)'
;GFLASPRSSNEEQYLLMKLARAAFKTNNISLDSDSGHRASLNVLHAGTGMAGMLGSIEEIRKAEFILVAGIDITRQNPIIGSEIHMARRAGAMVVTLDSRRTQIAKLSKKFLQVKPGANKLAILALAKTIYDENLSDAAFLSAHTEGFEKFRHAFGLLPDNEVSDRTGIPAEEIKAVARDLAKAKSAMVFFSSGISGLDEDTIGFIYNLFLMAGKVGKEGCGVNPVAGLNNLQGGYDMGIAPDLLTGFQALGDTVVAKKFSAEWKADVPAAPGAPIYTLLSDPSSKLKALVVVDHDEGIVRYADAIKKLDFVAYIGAFKNPFTEYAHVVLPIATYVQEDATFTNTERRIQYSMKKIEPEEGLLPGWKLYVMIAEKAGLSWKYAKVSEVMDEIARLTPTYAGVSHAKLSDGFGMQWPVDGKNPKGTKRFDVAKAGRKLSFYKVSDVFEVPAAKEQFPFLLMVGKAQHFWHQNNLMKKTHIPMREYNATLMDYPEGYVEICPQSAKEIGVRDRWPVRVVSPHGEMRVAAKVSEDVKPDTAYAPYFVQEMISRFLLGHTEVLRQGEDATIPVRIEKV
;
A
#
# COMPACT_ATOMS: atom_id res chain seq x y z
N GLY A 1 -17.25 -15.59 2.51
CA GLY A 1 -16.37 -14.42 2.46
C GLY A 1 -15.81 -14.30 1.07
N PHE A 2 -15.46 -13.07 0.65
CA PHE A 2 -14.93 -12.76 -0.67
C PHE A 2 -13.57 -12.07 -0.54
N LEU A 3 -12.55 -12.62 -1.17
CA LEU A 3 -11.22 -12.01 -1.26
C LEU A 3 -10.99 -11.57 -2.70
N ALA A 4 -11.06 -10.25 -2.92
CA ALA A 4 -10.90 -9.65 -4.24
C ALA A 4 -9.42 -9.53 -4.64
N SER A 5 -9.18 -9.29 -5.94
CA SER A 5 -7.85 -9.03 -6.47
C SER A 5 -7.63 -7.54 -6.74
N PRO A 6 -6.52 -6.94 -6.29
CA PRO A 6 -6.10 -5.61 -6.71
C PRO A 6 -5.59 -5.56 -8.17
N ARG A 7 -5.67 -6.68 -8.89
CA ARG A 7 -5.41 -6.79 -10.34
C ARG A 7 -6.67 -6.78 -11.18
N SER A 8 -7.83 -7.06 -10.57
CA SER A 8 -9.12 -7.00 -11.26
C SER A 8 -9.46 -5.58 -11.67
N SER A 9 -10.24 -5.45 -12.73
CA SER A 9 -10.72 -4.15 -13.21
C SER A 9 -11.68 -3.51 -12.20
N ASN A 10 -11.93 -2.21 -12.35
CA ASN A 10 -12.92 -1.51 -11.52
C ASN A 10 -14.31 -2.14 -11.68
N GLU A 11 -14.68 -2.52 -12.91
CA GLU A 11 -15.97 -3.14 -13.21
C GLU A 11 -16.10 -4.52 -12.55
N GLU A 12 -15.06 -5.35 -12.60
CA GLU A 12 -15.03 -6.64 -11.93
C GLU A 12 -15.10 -6.50 -10.41
N GLN A 13 -14.32 -5.58 -9.83
CA GLN A 13 -14.32 -5.34 -8.38
C GLN A 13 -15.69 -4.85 -7.90
N TYR A 14 -16.31 -3.91 -8.64
CA TYR A 14 -17.66 -3.45 -8.36
C TYR A 14 -18.69 -4.59 -8.40
N LEU A 15 -18.64 -5.44 -9.43
CA LEU A 15 -19.57 -6.56 -9.56
C LEU A 15 -19.35 -7.64 -8.49
N LEU A 16 -18.10 -7.91 -8.10
CA LEU A 16 -17.79 -8.84 -7.01
C LEU A 16 -18.35 -8.31 -5.67
N MET A 17 -18.18 -7.02 -5.40
CA MET A 17 -18.74 -6.35 -4.23
C MET A 17 -20.28 -6.40 -4.23
N LYS A 18 -20.89 -6.09 -5.38
CA LYS A 18 -22.34 -6.17 -5.59
C LYS A 18 -22.83 -7.61 -5.40
N LEU A 19 -22.10 -8.61 -5.87
CA LEU A 19 -22.44 -10.03 -5.72
C LEU A 19 -22.41 -10.45 -4.26
N ALA A 20 -21.33 -10.14 -3.54
CA ALA A 20 -21.18 -10.45 -2.12
C ALA A 20 -22.35 -9.89 -1.29
N ARG A 21 -22.74 -8.64 -1.57
CA ARG A 21 -23.77 -7.92 -0.81
C ARG A 21 -25.19 -8.24 -1.25
N ALA A 22 -25.47 -8.24 -2.55
CA ALA A 22 -26.82 -8.40 -3.07
C ALA A 22 -27.25 -9.87 -3.12
N ALA A 23 -26.38 -10.78 -3.54
CA ALA A 23 -26.70 -12.21 -3.67
C ALA A 23 -26.40 -13.00 -2.40
N PHE A 24 -25.20 -12.83 -1.85
CA PHE A 24 -24.75 -13.62 -0.68
C PHE A 24 -25.01 -12.94 0.67
N LYS A 25 -25.58 -11.73 0.66
CA LYS A 25 -25.97 -10.97 1.86
C LYS A 25 -24.85 -10.84 2.89
N THR A 26 -23.61 -10.66 2.43
CA THR A 26 -22.44 -10.56 3.30
C THR A 26 -21.62 -9.32 3.01
N ASN A 27 -21.10 -8.70 4.08
CA ASN A 27 -20.07 -7.67 4.00
C ASN A 27 -18.68 -8.23 4.34
N ASN A 28 -18.53 -9.55 4.46
CA ASN A 28 -17.22 -10.18 4.63
C ASN A 28 -16.50 -10.21 3.28
N ILE A 29 -15.98 -9.05 2.91
CA ILE A 29 -15.24 -8.79 1.68
C ILE A 29 -14.01 -7.95 1.99
N SER A 30 -12.87 -8.31 1.41
CA SER A 30 -11.65 -7.50 1.51
C SER A 30 -10.78 -7.66 0.28
N LEU A 31 -9.89 -6.71 0.08
CA LEU A 31 -8.79 -6.78 -0.87
C LEU A 31 -7.56 -7.40 -0.17
N ASP A 32 -6.69 -8.09 -0.91
CA ASP A 32 -5.43 -8.56 -0.33
C ASP A 32 -4.60 -7.39 0.20
N SER A 33 -3.90 -7.65 1.30
CA SER A 33 -2.58 -7.08 1.58
C SER A 33 -2.45 -5.58 1.78
N ASP A 34 -3.40 -4.91 2.45
CA ASP A 34 -3.37 -3.45 2.44
C ASP A 34 -3.81 -2.76 3.74
N SER A 35 -3.35 -3.27 4.89
CA SER A 35 -3.39 -2.45 6.10
C SER A 35 -2.78 -1.07 5.83
N GLY A 36 -1.65 -1.01 5.10
CA GLY A 36 -1.00 0.24 4.70
C GLY A 36 -1.85 1.15 3.80
N HIS A 37 -2.48 0.61 2.74
CA HIS A 37 -3.20 1.47 1.80
C HIS A 37 -4.50 1.91 2.41
N ARG A 38 -5.24 0.99 3.03
CA ARG A 38 -6.44 1.33 3.81
C ARG A 38 -6.13 2.39 4.85
N ALA A 39 -5.05 2.23 5.61
CA ALA A 39 -4.60 3.22 6.57
C ALA A 39 -4.32 4.58 5.92
N SER A 40 -3.62 4.60 4.77
CA SER A 40 -3.38 5.85 4.05
C SER A 40 -4.67 6.52 3.59
N LEU A 41 -5.63 5.75 3.10
CA LEU A 41 -6.94 6.24 2.68
C LEU A 41 -7.74 6.78 3.87
N ASN A 42 -7.71 6.11 5.02
CA ASN A 42 -8.35 6.56 6.25
C ASN A 42 -7.80 7.93 6.70
N VAL A 43 -6.47 8.05 6.77
CA VAL A 43 -5.79 9.30 7.18
C VAL A 43 -6.15 10.45 6.24
N LEU A 44 -5.99 10.24 4.93
CA LEU A 44 -6.20 11.30 3.94
C LEU A 44 -7.67 11.68 3.83
N HIS A 45 -8.59 10.71 3.92
CA HIS A 45 -10.03 10.98 3.92
C HIS A 45 -10.48 11.73 5.18
N ALA A 46 -10.02 11.32 6.36
CA ALA A 46 -10.34 12.01 7.61
C ALA A 46 -9.82 13.46 7.60
N GLY A 47 -8.61 13.67 7.09
CA GLY A 47 -7.98 14.99 7.04
C GLY A 47 -8.54 15.92 5.97
N THR A 48 -8.84 15.40 4.77
CA THR A 48 -9.15 16.24 3.59
C THR A 48 -10.51 15.97 2.94
N GLY A 49 -11.19 14.86 3.31
CA GLY A 49 -12.34 14.32 2.60
C GLY A 49 -11.98 13.50 1.35
N MET A 50 -10.70 13.43 0.97
CA MET A 50 -10.23 12.77 -0.24
C MET A 50 -9.43 11.51 0.12
N ALA A 51 -9.95 10.35 -0.25
CA ALA A 51 -9.37 9.05 0.06
C ALA A 51 -8.42 8.59 -1.07
N GLY A 52 -7.27 9.24 -1.18
CA GLY A 52 -6.26 8.92 -2.20
C GLY A 52 -5.12 9.92 -2.15
N MET A 53 -4.10 9.71 -2.99
CA MET A 53 -2.98 10.65 -3.18
C MET A 53 -3.46 12.11 -3.24
N LEU A 54 -2.75 13.06 -2.64
CA LEU A 54 -3.15 14.47 -2.66
C LEU A 54 -2.48 15.28 -3.77
N GLY A 55 -1.30 14.85 -4.24
CA GLY A 55 -0.59 15.45 -5.37
C GLY A 55 -0.93 14.83 -6.73
N SER A 56 -0.07 15.12 -7.71
CA SER A 56 -0.06 14.52 -9.05
C SER A 56 1.35 14.11 -9.44
N ILE A 57 1.50 12.99 -10.15
CA ILE A 57 2.79 12.50 -10.64
C ILE A 57 3.39 13.49 -11.64
N GLU A 58 2.56 14.17 -12.43
CA GLU A 58 2.99 15.19 -13.39
C GLU A 58 3.61 16.44 -12.75
N GLU A 59 3.47 16.63 -11.44
CA GLU A 59 4.00 17.78 -10.71
C GLU A 59 5.24 17.46 -9.89
N ILE A 60 5.74 16.22 -9.92
CA ILE A 60 6.96 15.82 -9.19
C ILE A 60 8.13 16.76 -9.49
N ARG A 61 8.33 17.09 -10.78
CA ARG A 61 9.42 17.98 -11.21
C ARG A 61 9.25 19.44 -10.80
N LYS A 62 8.08 19.84 -10.30
CA LYS A 62 7.79 21.20 -9.80
C LYS A 62 8.01 21.34 -8.29
N ALA A 63 8.24 20.24 -7.57
CA ALA A 63 8.49 20.26 -6.14
C ALA A 63 9.91 20.79 -5.84
N GLU A 64 10.01 21.79 -4.96
CA GLU A 64 11.31 22.28 -4.47
C GLU A 64 11.91 21.34 -3.42
N PHE A 65 11.05 20.63 -2.67
CA PHE A 65 11.43 19.63 -1.68
C PHE A 65 10.68 18.31 -1.90
N ILE A 66 11.39 17.19 -1.83
CA ILE A 66 10.78 15.86 -1.92
C ILE A 66 11.30 14.99 -0.78
N LEU A 67 10.40 14.48 0.05
CA LEU A 67 10.69 13.44 1.03
C LEU A 67 10.30 12.08 0.47
N VAL A 68 11.22 11.13 0.45
CA VAL A 68 10.92 9.71 0.20
C VAL A 68 11.06 8.98 1.53
N ALA A 69 9.97 8.45 2.08
CA ALA A 69 9.94 7.89 3.43
C ALA A 69 9.47 6.43 3.40
N GLY A 70 10.30 5.52 3.93
CA GLY A 70 9.97 4.09 4.06
C GLY A 70 9.48 3.46 2.76
N ILE A 71 10.26 3.63 1.68
CA ILE A 71 9.98 3.01 0.39
C ILE A 71 11.23 2.95 -0.49
N ASP A 72 11.52 1.78 -1.06
CA ASP A 72 12.48 1.65 -2.16
C ASP A 72 11.83 2.03 -3.50
N ILE A 73 11.53 3.32 -3.67
CA ILE A 73 10.69 3.82 -4.77
C ILE A 73 11.26 3.49 -6.15
N THR A 74 12.58 3.46 -6.30
CA THR A 74 13.28 3.11 -7.54
C THR A 74 13.06 1.67 -7.98
N ARG A 75 12.76 0.78 -7.03
CA ARG A 75 12.48 -0.64 -7.29
C ARG A 75 10.99 -0.90 -7.38
N GLN A 76 10.22 -0.36 -6.43
CA GLN A 76 8.79 -0.60 -6.35
C GLN A 76 8.00 0.16 -7.43
N ASN A 77 8.41 1.40 -7.74
CA ASN A 77 7.76 2.26 -8.73
C ASN A 77 8.80 3.04 -9.56
N PRO A 78 9.50 2.38 -10.51
CA PRO A 78 10.61 2.98 -11.26
C PRO A 78 10.26 4.27 -12.02
N ILE A 79 9.00 4.41 -12.46
CA ILE A 79 8.53 5.64 -13.14
C ILE A 79 8.53 6.83 -12.17
N ILE A 80 7.93 6.68 -10.98
CA ILE A 80 7.94 7.72 -9.95
C ILE A 80 9.38 7.98 -9.48
N GLY A 81 10.17 6.92 -9.26
CA GLY A 81 11.59 7.05 -8.91
C GLY A 81 12.42 7.82 -9.94
N SER A 82 12.16 7.60 -11.23
CA SER A 82 12.79 8.33 -12.33
C SER A 82 12.39 9.82 -12.30
N GLU A 83 11.11 10.13 -12.12
CA GLU A 83 10.64 11.52 -12.02
C GLU A 83 11.24 12.26 -10.82
N ILE A 84 11.36 11.60 -9.66
CA ILE A 84 12.04 12.16 -8.48
C ILE A 84 13.52 12.40 -8.76
N HIS A 85 14.19 11.46 -9.43
CA HIS A 85 15.59 11.63 -9.81
C HIS A 85 15.77 12.80 -10.78
N MET A 86 14.85 12.98 -11.74
CA MET A 86 14.86 14.13 -12.65
C MET A 86 14.64 15.45 -11.91
N ALA A 87 13.72 15.50 -10.94
CA ALA A 87 13.54 16.67 -10.07
C ALA A 87 14.82 16.99 -9.30
N ARG A 88 15.49 15.97 -8.74
CA ARG A 88 16.77 16.12 -8.05
C ARG A 88 17.87 16.69 -8.96
N ARG A 89 17.95 16.21 -10.21
CA ARG A 89 18.91 16.73 -11.21
C ARG A 89 18.61 18.17 -11.61
N ALA A 90 17.33 18.58 -11.57
CA ALA A 90 16.90 19.95 -11.81
C ALA A 90 17.07 20.89 -10.60
N GLY A 91 17.54 20.38 -9.46
CA GLY A 91 17.87 21.19 -8.28
C GLY A 91 16.95 21.02 -7.08
N ALA A 92 15.92 20.17 -7.16
CA ALA A 92 15.05 19.88 -6.01
C ALA A 92 15.83 19.27 -4.83
N MET A 93 15.47 19.67 -3.61
CA MET A 93 15.97 19.07 -2.38
C MET A 93 15.29 17.73 -2.16
N VAL A 94 15.91 16.65 -2.62
CA VAL A 94 15.42 15.29 -2.37
C VAL A 94 16.08 14.72 -1.12
N VAL A 95 15.26 14.33 -0.15
CA VAL A 95 15.64 13.71 1.11
C VAL A 95 15.04 12.31 1.17
N THR A 96 15.85 11.31 1.49
CA THR A 96 15.33 9.96 1.81
C THR A 96 15.39 9.74 3.31
N LEU A 97 14.30 9.24 3.90
CA LEU A 97 14.21 8.75 5.27
C LEU A 97 13.93 7.25 5.22
N ASP A 98 14.93 6.45 5.53
CA ASP A 98 14.85 4.98 5.44
C ASP A 98 15.93 4.36 6.34
N SER A 99 15.70 3.17 6.88
CA SER A 99 16.72 2.44 7.64
C SER A 99 17.78 1.83 6.74
N ARG A 100 17.44 1.55 5.48
CA ARG A 100 18.34 0.99 4.47
C ARG A 100 18.71 2.05 3.44
N ARG A 101 19.97 2.07 2.99
CA ARG A 101 20.45 2.95 1.92
C ARG A 101 19.98 2.45 0.55
N THR A 102 18.71 2.71 0.23
CA THR A 102 18.10 2.36 -1.07
C THR A 102 18.76 3.09 -2.24
N GLN A 103 18.43 2.69 -3.48
CA GLN A 103 19.00 3.33 -4.66
C GLN A 103 18.62 4.81 -4.74
N ILE A 104 17.39 5.19 -4.37
CA ILE A 104 16.99 6.60 -4.30
C ILE A 104 17.73 7.36 -3.19
N ALA A 105 18.09 6.71 -2.07
CA ALA A 105 18.90 7.33 -1.03
C ALA A 105 20.28 7.74 -1.56
N LYS A 106 20.92 6.89 -2.39
CA LYS A 106 22.20 7.18 -3.05
C LYS A 106 22.12 8.35 -4.02
N LEU A 107 20.94 8.59 -4.60
CA LEU A 107 20.67 9.68 -5.54
C LEU A 107 20.17 10.95 -4.85
N SER A 108 19.78 10.88 -3.58
CA SER A 108 19.22 11.99 -2.80
C SER A 108 20.30 12.99 -2.39
N LYS A 109 19.88 14.23 -2.10
CA LYS A 109 20.80 15.25 -1.56
C LYS A 109 21.16 14.95 -0.10
N LYS A 110 20.19 14.45 0.68
CA LYS A 110 20.35 14.02 2.07
C LYS A 110 19.72 12.65 2.26
N PHE A 111 20.32 11.85 3.13
CA PHE A 111 19.80 10.55 3.53
C PHE A 111 19.80 10.48 5.06
N LEU A 112 18.60 10.47 5.63
CA LEU A 112 18.37 10.30 7.06
C LEU A 112 18.24 8.81 7.34
N GLN A 113 19.35 8.17 7.74
CA GLN A 113 19.35 6.74 8.02
C GLN A 113 18.80 6.46 9.42
N VAL A 114 17.50 6.25 9.52
CA VAL A 114 16.80 6.06 10.80
C VAL A 114 16.99 4.64 11.35
N LYS A 115 16.96 4.47 12.68
CA LYS A 115 16.87 3.14 13.30
C LYS A 115 15.59 2.43 12.84
N PRO A 116 15.63 1.10 12.60
CA PRO A 116 14.42 0.35 12.27
C PRO A 116 13.31 0.57 13.31
N GLY A 117 12.09 0.85 12.84
CA GLY A 117 10.94 1.17 13.71
C GLY A 117 10.90 2.59 14.27
N ALA A 118 11.89 3.45 13.99
CA ALA A 118 11.93 4.84 14.48
C ALA A 118 11.52 5.89 13.43
N ASN A 119 10.95 5.49 12.28
CA ASN A 119 10.42 6.39 11.25
C ASN A 119 9.51 7.47 11.83
N LYS A 120 8.52 7.04 12.62
CA LYS A 120 7.56 7.91 13.29
C LYS A 120 8.23 8.99 14.15
N LEU A 121 9.26 8.61 14.91
CA LEU A 121 10.03 9.53 15.75
C LEU A 121 10.83 10.55 14.93
N ALA A 122 11.42 10.12 13.81
CA ALA A 122 12.12 11.04 12.92
C ALA A 122 11.15 12.08 12.31
N ILE A 123 9.96 11.67 11.89
CA ILE A 123 8.92 12.57 11.40
C ILE A 123 8.43 13.54 12.50
N LEU A 124 8.23 13.03 13.72
CA LEU A 124 7.91 13.87 14.88
C LEU A 124 9.01 14.90 15.16
N ALA A 125 10.28 14.51 15.09
CA ALA A 125 11.40 15.41 15.34
C ALA A 125 11.50 16.53 14.27
N LEU A 126 11.18 16.21 13.01
CA LEU A 126 11.04 17.22 11.95
C LEU A 126 9.91 18.21 12.28
N ALA A 127 8.75 17.70 12.69
CA ALA A 127 7.60 18.54 13.04
C ALA A 127 7.89 19.42 14.26
N LYS A 128 8.44 18.83 15.34
CA LYS A 128 8.86 19.54 16.55
C LYS A 128 9.82 20.68 16.22
N THR A 129 10.82 20.44 15.36
CA THR A 129 11.75 21.50 14.95
C THR A 129 11.04 22.66 14.24
N ILE A 130 10.15 22.36 13.29
CA ILE A 130 9.39 23.41 12.57
C ILE A 130 8.53 24.22 13.55
N TYR A 131 7.99 23.58 14.58
CA TYR A 131 7.22 24.26 15.62
C TYR A 131 8.10 25.14 16.51
N ASP A 132 9.16 24.58 17.11
CA ASP A 132 10.02 25.28 18.07
C ASP A 132 10.76 26.47 17.45
N GLU A 133 11.14 26.36 16.18
CA GLU A 133 11.79 27.44 15.43
C GLU A 133 10.79 28.44 14.83
N ASN A 134 9.49 28.30 15.11
CA ASN A 134 8.40 29.14 14.59
C ASN A 134 8.37 29.20 13.04
N LEU A 135 8.64 28.08 12.39
CA LEU A 135 8.69 27.94 10.92
C LEU A 135 7.39 27.39 10.31
N SER A 136 6.35 27.21 11.11
CA SER A 136 5.04 26.75 10.63
C SER A 136 4.37 27.80 9.73
N ASP A 137 3.57 27.38 8.75
CA ASP A 137 2.80 28.30 7.90
C ASP A 137 1.55 28.79 8.65
N ALA A 138 1.75 29.76 9.56
CA ALA A 138 0.70 30.24 10.47
C ALA A 138 -0.54 30.78 9.74
N ALA A 139 -0.35 31.43 8.58
CA ALA A 139 -1.44 31.94 7.77
C ALA A 139 -2.27 30.80 7.16
N PHE A 140 -1.61 29.78 6.60
CA PHE A 140 -2.28 28.58 6.10
C PHE A 140 -3.01 27.82 7.21
N LEU A 141 -2.35 27.65 8.37
CA LEU A 141 -2.93 26.94 9.51
C LEU A 141 -4.23 27.60 9.98
N SER A 142 -4.21 28.92 10.16
CA SER A 142 -5.39 29.69 10.61
C SER A 142 -6.53 29.64 9.60
N ALA A 143 -6.21 29.84 8.31
CA ALA A 143 -7.20 29.91 7.24
C ALA A 143 -7.81 28.54 6.88
N HIS A 144 -7.00 27.49 6.84
CA HIS A 144 -7.36 26.24 6.18
C HIS A 144 -7.41 25.03 7.11
N THR A 145 -6.96 25.12 8.37
CA THR A 145 -6.83 23.93 9.22
C THR A 145 -7.57 24.03 10.55
N GLU A 146 -7.79 22.88 11.17
CA GLU A 146 -8.34 22.70 12.51
C GLU A 146 -7.68 21.52 13.25
N GLY A 147 -7.71 21.55 14.58
CA GLY A 147 -7.21 20.43 15.40
C GLY A 147 -5.70 20.40 15.65
N PHE A 148 -4.95 21.45 15.29
CA PHE A 148 -3.51 21.55 15.48
C PHE A 148 -3.05 21.30 16.93
N GLU A 149 -3.79 21.80 17.92
CA GLU A 149 -3.44 21.63 19.34
C GLU A 149 -3.29 20.15 19.75
N LYS A 150 -4.11 19.25 19.20
CA LYS A 150 -4.00 17.81 19.49
C LYS A 150 -2.68 17.24 18.98
N PHE A 151 -2.21 17.68 17.82
CA PHE A 151 -0.93 17.26 17.27
C PHE A 151 0.24 17.86 18.05
N ARG A 152 0.12 19.12 18.49
CA ARG A 152 1.14 19.82 19.28
C ARG A 152 1.51 19.08 20.57
N HIS A 153 0.56 18.38 21.20
CA HIS A 153 0.82 17.57 22.38
C HIS A 153 1.92 16.52 22.16
N ALA A 154 2.03 15.95 20.95
CA ALA A 154 3.05 14.95 20.64
C ALA A 154 4.49 15.48 20.74
N PHE A 155 4.70 16.80 20.59
CA PHE A 155 6.05 17.39 20.67
C PHE A 155 6.67 17.27 22.05
N GLY A 156 5.85 17.26 23.11
CA GLY A 156 6.31 17.08 24.48
C GLY A 156 6.80 15.66 24.79
N LEU A 157 6.53 14.69 23.91
CA LEU A 157 6.89 13.27 24.08
C LEU A 157 8.29 12.93 23.55
N LEU A 158 8.98 13.91 22.95
CA LEU A 158 10.32 13.77 22.41
C LEU A 158 11.23 14.90 22.93
N PRO A 159 11.98 14.67 24.02
CA PRO A 159 12.98 15.61 24.51
C PRO A 159 14.11 15.82 23.48
N ASP A 160 14.61 17.06 23.37
CA ASP A 160 15.61 17.42 22.36
C ASP A 160 16.93 16.65 22.49
N ASN A 161 17.33 16.34 23.73
CA ASN A 161 18.53 15.57 24.04
C ASN A 161 18.40 14.08 23.68
N GLU A 162 17.18 13.57 23.48
CA GLU A 162 16.92 12.17 23.14
C GLU A 162 16.73 11.93 21.64
N VAL A 163 16.58 12.98 20.83
CA VAL A 163 16.30 12.88 19.40
C VAL A 163 17.33 12.00 18.69
N SER A 164 18.62 12.24 18.94
CA SER A 164 19.69 11.50 18.26
C SER A 164 19.71 10.02 18.65
N ASP A 165 19.53 9.73 19.93
CA ASP A 165 19.62 8.36 20.44
C ASP A 165 18.41 7.53 20.01
N ARG A 166 17.21 8.10 20.06
CA ARG A 166 15.97 7.39 19.73
C ARG A 166 15.77 7.20 18.23
N THR A 167 16.18 8.17 17.41
CA THR A 167 16.07 8.07 15.93
C THR A 167 17.29 7.42 15.29
N GLY A 168 18.46 7.51 15.93
CA GLY A 168 19.75 7.15 15.34
C GLY A 168 20.24 8.10 14.25
N ILE A 169 19.71 9.32 14.20
CA ILE A 169 20.07 10.39 13.26
C ILE A 169 20.57 11.59 14.07
N PRO A 170 21.70 12.23 13.74
CA PRO A 170 22.14 13.43 14.45
C PRO A 170 21.05 14.51 14.45
N ALA A 171 20.75 15.07 15.63
CA ALA A 171 19.69 16.08 15.78
C ALA A 171 19.85 17.28 14.83
N GLU A 172 21.08 17.73 14.57
CA GLU A 172 21.35 18.83 13.65
C GLU A 172 21.02 18.49 12.18
N GLU A 173 21.13 17.22 11.77
CA GLU A 173 20.68 16.80 10.43
C GLU A 173 19.17 16.86 10.29
N ILE A 174 18.44 16.41 11.32
CA ILE A 174 16.98 16.52 11.39
C ILE A 174 16.58 18.00 11.32
N LYS A 175 17.20 18.86 12.13
CA LYS A 175 16.88 20.29 12.12
C LYS A 175 17.14 20.93 10.76
N ALA A 176 18.26 20.60 10.13
CA ALA A 176 18.58 21.11 8.80
C ALA A 176 17.53 20.68 7.75
N VAL A 177 17.07 19.43 7.77
CA VAL A 177 15.99 18.96 6.87
C VAL A 177 14.65 19.63 7.18
N ALA A 178 14.32 19.82 8.46
CA ALA A 178 13.10 20.49 8.89
C ALA A 178 13.03 21.93 8.36
N ARG A 179 14.15 22.67 8.46
CA ARG A 179 14.30 24.03 7.91
C ARG A 179 14.17 24.04 6.38
N ASP A 180 14.78 23.07 5.69
CA ASP A 180 14.66 22.94 4.23
C ASP A 180 13.20 22.73 3.80
N LEU A 181 12.47 21.83 4.48
CA LEU A 181 11.05 21.57 4.22
C LEU A 181 10.18 22.81 4.45
N ALA A 182 10.37 23.50 5.59
CA ALA A 182 9.57 24.68 5.91
C ALA A 182 9.78 25.81 4.89
N LYS A 183 11.05 26.05 4.51
CA LYS A 183 11.44 27.11 3.57
C LYS A 183 11.00 26.86 2.13
N ALA A 184 10.92 25.60 1.69
CA ALA A 184 10.54 25.25 0.31
C ALA A 184 9.12 25.77 -0.02
N LYS A 185 8.93 26.33 -1.21
CA LYS A 185 7.59 26.82 -1.62
C LYS A 185 6.62 25.68 -1.92
N SER A 186 7.15 24.56 -2.42
CA SER A 186 6.41 23.37 -2.80
C SER A 186 7.10 22.12 -2.24
N ALA A 187 6.33 21.18 -1.70
CA ALA A 187 6.89 19.96 -1.14
C ALA A 187 5.99 18.73 -1.35
N MET A 188 6.61 17.62 -1.75
CA MET A 188 5.94 16.32 -1.87
C MET A 188 6.54 15.30 -0.93
N VAL A 189 5.71 14.38 -0.42
CA VAL A 189 6.18 13.17 0.27
C VAL A 189 5.65 11.92 -0.41
N PHE A 190 6.53 10.95 -0.66
CA PHE A 190 6.22 9.64 -1.20
C PHE A 190 6.56 8.56 -0.18
N PHE A 191 5.61 7.66 0.08
CA PHE A 191 5.77 6.55 1.00
C PHE A 191 5.01 5.32 0.52
N SER A 192 5.42 4.15 0.98
CA SER A 192 4.75 2.90 0.62
C SER A 192 3.38 2.82 1.27
N SER A 193 2.38 2.43 0.48
CA SER A 193 1.05 2.12 0.97
C SER A 193 0.63 0.68 0.66
N GLY A 194 1.45 -0.13 -0.02
CA GLY A 194 1.08 -1.51 -0.34
C GLY A 194 1.22 -2.49 0.83
N ILE A 195 1.51 -3.75 0.48
CA ILE A 195 1.78 -4.88 1.40
C ILE A 195 2.86 -4.58 2.46
N SER A 196 3.75 -3.67 2.12
CA SER A 196 4.87 -3.22 2.94
C SER A 196 4.70 -1.75 3.34
N GLY A 197 3.46 -1.26 3.36
CA GLY A 197 3.14 0.13 3.66
C GLY A 197 3.39 0.47 5.13
N LEU A 198 3.51 1.78 5.37
CA LEU A 198 3.60 2.32 6.72
C LEU A 198 2.28 2.09 7.49
N ASP A 199 2.37 2.02 8.81
CA ASP A 199 1.19 1.93 9.66
C ASP A 199 0.41 3.26 9.67
N GLU A 200 -0.86 3.20 10.08
CA GLU A 200 -1.75 4.36 10.08
C GLU A 200 -1.25 5.53 10.91
N ASP A 201 -0.60 5.25 12.04
CA ASP A 201 -0.11 6.29 12.93
C ASP A 201 1.06 7.03 12.28
N THR A 202 2.04 6.31 11.73
CA THR A 202 3.16 6.90 10.99
C THR A 202 2.68 7.73 9.79
N ILE A 203 1.67 7.26 9.06
CA ILE A 203 1.06 8.03 7.97
C ILE A 203 0.38 9.31 8.49
N GLY A 204 -0.29 9.23 9.64
CA GLY A 204 -0.85 10.38 10.35
C GLY A 204 0.20 11.44 10.68
N PHE A 205 1.36 11.04 11.20
CA PHE A 205 2.49 11.95 11.45
C PHE A 205 3.02 12.61 10.17
N ILE A 206 3.16 11.84 9.08
CA ILE A 206 3.59 12.38 7.77
C ILE A 206 2.59 13.43 7.26
N TYR A 207 1.30 13.10 7.27
CA TYR A 207 0.24 14.01 6.85
C TYR A 207 0.23 15.29 7.69
N ASN A 208 0.29 15.17 9.02
CA ASN A 208 0.29 16.31 9.94
C ASN A 208 1.53 17.21 9.76
N LEU A 209 2.72 16.64 9.52
CA LEU A 209 3.94 17.39 9.21
C LEU A 209 3.74 18.27 7.96
N PHE A 210 3.24 17.69 6.87
CA PHE A 210 3.04 18.42 5.61
C PHE A 210 1.90 19.44 5.71
N LEU A 211 0.86 19.13 6.49
CA LEU A 211 -0.22 20.06 6.78
C LEU A 211 0.28 21.28 7.57
N MET A 212 1.09 21.05 8.61
CA MET A 212 1.70 22.10 9.44
C MET A 212 2.67 22.99 8.67
N ALA A 213 3.42 22.41 7.73
CA ALA A 213 4.31 23.14 6.84
C ALA A 213 3.56 23.88 5.69
N GLY A 214 2.23 23.78 5.63
CA GLY A 214 1.41 24.41 4.59
C GLY A 214 1.63 23.83 3.19
N LYS A 215 2.00 22.54 3.09
CA LYS A 215 2.36 21.84 1.85
C LYS A 215 1.28 20.86 1.39
N VAL A 216 0.01 21.19 1.60
CA VAL A 216 -1.14 20.41 1.16
C VAL A 216 -2.07 21.30 0.34
N GLY A 217 -2.58 20.77 -0.78
CA GLY A 217 -3.58 21.44 -1.60
C GLY A 217 -3.06 22.56 -2.51
N LYS A 218 -1.75 22.61 -2.77
CA LYS A 218 -1.06 23.60 -3.60
C LYS A 218 -0.33 22.91 -4.77
N GLU A 219 0.02 23.65 -5.82
CA GLU A 219 0.81 23.10 -6.94
C GLU A 219 2.19 22.63 -6.48
N GLY A 220 2.66 21.49 -7.02
CA GLY A 220 3.95 20.92 -6.63
C GLY A 220 3.96 20.39 -5.19
N CYS A 221 2.80 20.28 -4.56
CA CYS A 221 2.64 19.78 -3.21
C CYS A 221 1.82 18.48 -3.19
N GLY A 222 2.04 17.64 -2.17
CA GLY A 222 1.21 16.44 -2.01
C GLY A 222 1.74 15.46 -0.96
N VAL A 223 0.79 14.83 -0.27
CA VAL A 223 1.03 13.65 0.56
C VAL A 223 0.61 12.45 -0.30
N ASN A 224 1.60 11.65 -0.70
CA ASN A 224 1.45 10.74 -1.83
C ASN A 224 1.75 9.28 -1.41
N PRO A 225 0.76 8.56 -0.86
CA PRO A 225 0.86 7.11 -0.74
C PRO A 225 1.02 6.49 -2.11
N VAL A 226 2.03 5.62 -2.25
CA VAL A 226 2.31 4.91 -3.49
C VAL A 226 1.77 3.49 -3.37
N ALA A 227 0.82 3.15 -4.23
CA ALA A 227 0.22 1.82 -4.28
C ALA A 227 1.23 0.79 -4.79
N GLY A 228 1.19 -0.42 -4.22
CA GLY A 228 2.08 -1.52 -4.62
C GLY A 228 1.58 -2.34 -5.82
N LEU A 229 0.30 -2.22 -6.17
CA LEU A 229 -0.36 -2.99 -7.23
C LEU A 229 -1.20 -2.05 -8.12
N ASN A 230 -1.46 -2.47 -9.35
CA ASN A 230 -1.96 -1.61 -10.42
C ASN A 230 -3.33 -0.99 -10.15
N ASN A 231 -4.23 -1.70 -9.44
CA ASN A 231 -5.61 -1.27 -9.21
C ASN A 231 -6.03 -1.31 -7.73
N LEU A 232 -5.06 -1.07 -6.86
CA LEU A 232 -5.25 -1.05 -5.41
C LEU A 232 -6.22 0.05 -4.98
N GLN A 233 -5.99 1.27 -5.49
CA GLN A 233 -6.87 2.42 -5.29
C GLN A 233 -8.27 2.11 -5.86
N GLY A 234 -8.34 1.56 -7.08
CA GLY A 234 -9.62 1.20 -7.70
C GLY A 234 -10.42 0.19 -6.90
N GLY A 235 -9.78 -0.76 -6.21
CA GLY A 235 -10.50 -1.70 -5.36
C GLY A 235 -11.23 -1.03 -4.19
N TYR A 236 -10.56 -0.12 -3.49
CA TYR A 236 -11.22 0.64 -2.44
C TYR A 236 -12.22 1.65 -3.00
N ASP A 237 -11.93 2.26 -4.16
CA ASP A 237 -12.89 3.12 -4.86
C ASP A 237 -14.17 2.36 -5.15
N MET A 238 -14.10 1.08 -5.56
CA MET A 238 -15.25 0.23 -5.87
C MET A 238 -15.90 -0.41 -4.64
N GLY A 239 -15.43 -0.10 -3.43
CA GLY A 239 -16.03 -0.55 -2.18
C GLY A 239 -15.68 -1.97 -1.78
N ILE A 240 -14.52 -2.50 -2.19
CA ILE A 240 -13.94 -3.73 -1.64
C ILE A 240 -13.42 -3.48 -0.21
N ALA A 241 -14.34 -3.20 0.71
CA ALA A 241 -14.07 -3.03 2.12
C ALA A 241 -15.27 -3.53 2.95
N PRO A 242 -15.07 -4.07 4.16
CA PRO A 242 -16.17 -4.60 4.95
C PRO A 242 -17.19 -3.56 5.42
N ASP A 243 -16.81 -2.29 5.42
CA ASP A 243 -17.51 -1.16 6.04
C ASP A 243 -17.92 -0.06 5.05
N LEU A 244 -17.51 -0.16 3.77
CA LEU A 244 -17.78 0.87 2.74
C LEU A 244 -18.39 0.33 1.45
N LEU A 245 -19.25 1.15 0.85
CA LEU A 245 -19.69 1.05 -0.54
C LEU A 245 -18.78 1.90 -1.46
N THR A 246 -18.98 1.78 -2.78
CA THR A 246 -18.17 2.52 -3.77
C THR A 246 -18.14 4.03 -3.51
N GLY A 247 -17.02 4.69 -3.79
CA GLY A 247 -16.78 6.10 -3.51
C GLY A 247 -16.57 6.43 -2.04
N PHE A 248 -16.08 5.46 -1.25
CA PHE A 248 -15.87 5.58 0.20
C PHE A 248 -17.13 5.96 0.98
N GLN A 249 -18.30 5.57 0.48
CA GLN A 249 -19.57 5.84 1.14
C GLN A 249 -19.77 4.85 2.30
N ALA A 250 -20.02 5.34 3.51
CA ALA A 250 -20.19 4.50 4.68
C ALA A 250 -21.39 3.56 4.54
N LEU A 251 -21.20 2.28 4.82
CA LEU A 251 -22.26 1.27 4.76
C LEU A 251 -23.40 1.56 5.76
N GLY A 252 -23.06 2.13 6.93
CA GLY A 252 -24.02 2.49 7.97
C GLY A 252 -24.88 3.71 7.66
N ASP A 253 -24.61 4.44 6.58
CA ASP A 253 -25.44 5.57 6.15
C ASP A 253 -26.73 5.05 5.50
N THR A 254 -27.86 5.28 6.17
CA THR A 254 -29.18 4.81 5.71
C THR A 254 -29.62 5.41 4.37
N VAL A 255 -29.19 6.62 4.03
CA VAL A 255 -29.51 7.27 2.74
C VAL A 255 -28.73 6.58 1.63
N VAL A 256 -27.44 6.33 1.87
CA VAL A 256 -26.59 5.57 0.94
C VAL A 256 -27.15 4.15 0.76
N ALA A 257 -27.40 3.41 1.84
CA ALA A 257 -27.91 2.04 1.77
C ALA A 257 -29.23 1.94 0.97
N LYS A 258 -30.16 2.89 1.15
CA LYS A 258 -31.41 2.96 0.37
C LYS A 258 -31.16 3.21 -1.12
N LYS A 259 -30.25 4.13 -1.46
CA LYS A 259 -29.86 4.42 -2.86
C LYS A 259 -29.36 3.15 -3.56
N PHE A 260 -28.44 2.43 -2.92
CA PHE A 260 -27.88 1.20 -3.48
C PHE A 260 -28.92 0.08 -3.55
N SER A 261 -29.74 -0.10 -2.52
CA SER A 261 -30.78 -1.13 -2.51
C SER A 261 -31.82 -0.92 -3.62
N ALA A 262 -32.15 0.35 -3.91
CA ALA A 262 -33.05 0.71 -5.01
C ALA A 262 -32.44 0.40 -6.39
N GLU A 263 -31.20 0.82 -6.64
CA GLU A 263 -30.51 0.56 -7.93
C GLU A 263 -30.33 -0.95 -8.15
N TRP A 264 -29.95 -1.69 -7.12
CA TRP A 264 -29.68 -3.12 -7.21
C TRP A 264 -30.91 -4.00 -7.12
N LYS A 265 -32.06 -3.44 -6.72
CA LYS A 265 -33.29 -4.18 -6.42
C LYS A 265 -33.06 -5.32 -5.43
N ALA A 266 -32.21 -5.07 -4.44
CA ALA A 266 -31.79 -6.05 -3.44
C ALA A 266 -31.35 -5.35 -2.16
N ASP A 267 -31.68 -5.92 -1.00
CA ASP A 267 -31.26 -5.34 0.28
C ASP A 267 -29.74 -5.42 0.45
N VAL A 268 -29.15 -4.27 0.79
CA VAL A 268 -27.74 -4.15 1.19
C VAL A 268 -27.64 -4.39 2.70
N PRO A 269 -26.80 -5.33 3.18
CA PRO A 269 -26.67 -5.57 4.61
C PRO A 269 -26.05 -4.35 5.31
N ALA A 270 -26.67 -3.87 6.39
CA ALA A 270 -26.26 -2.63 7.06
C ALA A 270 -25.07 -2.77 8.01
N ALA A 271 -24.87 -3.96 8.59
CA ALA A 271 -23.78 -4.20 9.54
C ALA A 271 -22.45 -4.41 8.82
N PRO A 272 -21.34 -3.78 9.29
CA PRO A 272 -20.03 -4.01 8.71
C PRO A 272 -19.64 -5.49 8.83
N GLY A 273 -18.92 -6.00 7.84
CA GLY A 273 -18.33 -7.33 7.89
C GLY A 273 -16.94 -7.32 8.51
N ALA A 274 -16.19 -8.39 8.27
CA ALA A 274 -14.79 -8.51 8.67
C ALA A 274 -13.87 -8.79 7.47
N PRO A 275 -12.61 -8.31 7.51
CA PRO A 275 -11.59 -8.70 6.54
C PRO A 275 -11.35 -10.21 6.54
N ILE A 276 -11.11 -10.79 5.36
CA ILE A 276 -10.96 -12.24 5.20
C ILE A 276 -9.78 -12.78 6.01
N TYR A 277 -8.65 -12.07 6.04
CA TYR A 277 -7.50 -12.50 6.83
C TYR A 277 -7.76 -12.53 8.33
N THR A 278 -8.54 -11.58 8.84
CA THR A 278 -8.99 -11.60 10.24
C THR A 278 -9.83 -12.84 10.50
N LEU A 279 -10.79 -13.14 9.61
CA LEU A 279 -11.64 -14.33 9.71
C LEU A 279 -10.88 -15.65 9.58
N LEU A 280 -9.79 -15.70 8.80
CA LEU A 280 -8.95 -16.90 8.67
C LEU A 280 -7.97 -17.08 9.84
N SER A 281 -7.61 -15.97 10.51
CA SER A 281 -6.72 -16.00 11.67
C SER A 281 -7.45 -16.33 12.97
N ASP A 282 -8.75 -16.03 13.04
CA ASP A 282 -9.57 -16.22 14.23
C ASP A 282 -10.13 -17.66 14.28
N PRO A 283 -9.71 -18.50 15.24
CA PRO A 283 -10.22 -19.86 15.39
C PRO A 283 -11.72 -19.92 15.73
N SER A 284 -12.29 -18.83 16.25
CA SER A 284 -13.72 -18.71 16.57
C SER A 284 -14.59 -18.24 15.40
N SER A 285 -13.94 -17.92 14.26
CA SER A 285 -14.59 -17.48 13.05
C SER A 285 -15.63 -18.48 12.55
N LYS A 286 -16.81 -17.96 12.19
CA LYS A 286 -17.92 -18.74 11.60
C LYS A 286 -17.82 -18.83 10.07
N LEU A 287 -16.67 -18.50 9.48
CA LEU A 287 -16.47 -18.57 8.04
C LEU A 287 -16.56 -20.03 7.57
N LYS A 288 -17.48 -20.31 6.64
CA LYS A 288 -17.68 -21.64 6.04
C LYS A 288 -17.37 -21.73 4.56
N ALA A 289 -17.49 -20.61 3.86
CA ALA A 289 -17.28 -20.54 2.43
C ALA A 289 -16.39 -19.35 2.07
N LEU A 290 -15.45 -19.55 1.14
CA LEU A 290 -14.53 -18.53 0.68
C LEU A 290 -14.45 -18.51 -0.85
N VAL A 291 -14.62 -17.32 -1.44
CA VAL A 291 -14.32 -17.06 -2.85
C VAL A 291 -13.06 -16.22 -2.93
N VAL A 292 -12.06 -16.67 -3.68
CA VAL A 292 -10.79 -15.96 -3.89
C VAL A 292 -10.64 -15.61 -5.36
N VAL A 293 -10.34 -14.36 -5.65
CA VAL A 293 -10.18 -13.84 -7.02
C VAL A 293 -8.72 -13.49 -7.28
N ASP A 294 -8.15 -14.02 -8.38
CA ASP A 294 -6.83 -13.77 -8.98
C ASP A 294 -5.74 -13.29 -8.00
N HIS A 295 -5.53 -14.09 -6.96
CA HIS A 295 -4.77 -13.71 -5.80
C HIS A 295 -3.39 -14.37 -5.78
N ASP A 296 -2.42 -13.69 -5.18
CA ASP A 296 -1.07 -14.23 -4.96
C ASP A 296 -1.05 -15.34 -3.91
N GLU A 297 0.06 -16.08 -3.89
CA GLU A 297 0.28 -17.23 -3.00
C GLU A 297 0.28 -16.87 -1.50
N GLY A 298 0.25 -15.58 -1.16
CA GLY A 298 0.28 -15.10 0.22
C GLY A 298 -0.83 -15.70 1.09
N ILE A 299 -2.03 -15.93 0.56
CA ILE A 299 -3.16 -16.48 1.32
C ILE A 299 -2.92 -17.93 1.79
N VAL A 300 -2.02 -18.66 1.12
CA VAL A 300 -1.68 -20.07 1.45
C VAL A 300 -1.10 -20.21 2.87
N ARG A 301 -0.61 -19.12 3.48
CA ARG A 301 -0.22 -19.10 4.90
C ARG A 301 -1.33 -19.48 5.88
N TYR A 302 -2.60 -19.42 5.46
CA TYR A 302 -3.76 -19.85 6.23
C TYR A 302 -4.32 -21.20 5.76
N ALA A 303 -3.50 -22.04 5.13
CA ALA A 303 -3.93 -23.33 4.55
C ALA A 303 -4.72 -24.19 5.54
N ASP A 304 -4.32 -24.24 6.81
CA ASP A 304 -5.02 -25.05 7.82
C ASP A 304 -6.43 -24.54 8.14
N ALA A 305 -6.65 -23.22 8.08
CA ALA A 305 -7.98 -22.64 8.21
C ALA A 305 -8.79 -22.86 6.93
N ILE A 306 -8.18 -22.67 5.76
CA ILE A 306 -8.82 -22.84 4.45
C ILE A 306 -9.31 -24.28 4.24
N LYS A 307 -8.50 -25.29 4.62
CA LYS A 307 -8.86 -26.72 4.52
C LYS A 307 -10.07 -27.12 5.37
N LYS A 308 -10.42 -26.34 6.39
CA LYS A 308 -11.57 -26.59 7.27
C LYS A 308 -12.88 -25.99 6.75
N LEU A 309 -12.82 -25.19 5.68
CA LEU A 309 -14.00 -24.55 5.09
C LEU A 309 -14.82 -25.57 4.29
N ASP A 310 -16.15 -25.49 4.43
CA ASP A 310 -17.11 -26.33 3.69
C ASP A 310 -17.04 -26.08 2.16
N PHE A 311 -16.63 -24.88 1.75
CA PHE A 311 -16.55 -24.50 0.34
C PHE A 311 -15.45 -23.47 0.07
N VAL A 312 -14.73 -23.66 -1.03
CA VAL A 312 -13.65 -22.76 -1.49
C VAL A 312 -13.71 -22.70 -3.00
N ALA A 313 -13.93 -21.51 -3.55
CA ALA A 313 -13.87 -21.27 -4.98
C ALA A 313 -12.70 -20.35 -5.31
N TYR A 314 -12.01 -20.65 -6.40
CA TYR A 314 -11.00 -19.78 -6.98
C TYR A 314 -11.46 -19.30 -8.35
N ILE A 315 -11.42 -17.98 -8.55
CA ILE A 315 -11.71 -17.32 -9.83
C ILE A 315 -10.42 -16.66 -10.30
N GLY A 316 -9.86 -17.05 -11.44
CA GLY A 316 -8.59 -16.46 -11.88
C GLY A 316 -8.14 -16.92 -13.25
N ALA A 317 -7.26 -16.13 -13.86
CA ALA A 317 -6.76 -16.42 -15.20
C ALA A 317 -5.67 -17.51 -15.22
N PHE A 318 -5.06 -17.78 -14.07
CA PHE A 318 -3.90 -18.65 -13.98
C PHE A 318 -3.97 -19.62 -12.80
N LYS A 319 -3.46 -20.84 -13.01
CA LYS A 319 -3.16 -21.77 -11.92
C LYS A 319 -2.05 -21.23 -11.02
N ASN A 320 -2.18 -21.45 -9.71
CA ASN A 320 -1.22 -21.12 -8.66
C ASN A 320 -1.35 -22.17 -7.51
N PRO A 321 -0.44 -22.20 -6.53
CA PRO A 321 -0.54 -23.07 -5.35
C PRO A 321 -1.86 -22.97 -4.57
N PHE A 322 -2.58 -21.84 -4.61
CA PHE A 322 -3.89 -21.75 -3.94
C PHE A 322 -4.94 -22.66 -4.59
N THR A 323 -4.83 -22.94 -5.89
CA THR A 323 -5.78 -23.81 -6.61
C THR A 323 -5.89 -25.22 -6.03
N GLU A 324 -4.88 -25.70 -5.30
CA GLU A 324 -4.91 -27.01 -4.64
C GLU A 324 -5.88 -27.08 -3.45
N TYR A 325 -6.26 -25.92 -2.88
CA TYR A 325 -7.24 -25.84 -1.80
C TYR A 325 -8.66 -25.54 -2.29
N ALA A 326 -8.83 -25.25 -3.58
CA ALA A 326 -10.12 -24.88 -4.15
C ALA A 326 -10.94 -26.13 -4.49
N HIS A 327 -12.20 -26.14 -4.06
CA HIS A 327 -13.19 -27.14 -4.46
C HIS A 327 -13.67 -26.90 -5.90
N VAL A 328 -13.69 -25.63 -6.32
CA VAL A 328 -14.09 -25.20 -7.67
C VAL A 328 -13.09 -24.17 -8.18
N VAL A 329 -12.64 -24.34 -9.42
CA VAL A 329 -11.80 -23.38 -10.15
C VAL A 329 -12.58 -22.86 -11.35
N LEU A 330 -12.77 -21.55 -11.41
CA LEU A 330 -13.48 -20.86 -12.49
C LEU A 330 -12.47 -19.99 -13.27
N PRO A 331 -12.05 -20.42 -14.46
CA PRO A 331 -11.11 -19.64 -15.27
C PRO A 331 -11.78 -18.39 -15.84
N ILE A 332 -11.05 -17.28 -15.87
CA ILE A 332 -11.47 -16.01 -16.48
C ILE A 332 -10.45 -15.50 -17.49
N ALA A 333 -10.92 -14.65 -18.41
CA ALA A 333 -10.07 -13.97 -19.38
C ALA A 333 -9.05 -13.04 -18.68
N THR A 334 -7.92 -12.80 -19.34
CA THR A 334 -6.88 -11.88 -18.86
C THR A 334 -7.17 -10.43 -19.27
N TYR A 335 -6.46 -9.48 -18.64
CA TYR A 335 -6.60 -8.03 -18.89
C TYR A 335 -6.41 -7.57 -20.35
N VAL A 336 -5.82 -8.39 -21.23
CA VAL A 336 -5.66 -8.09 -22.68
C VAL A 336 -6.84 -8.61 -23.52
N GLN A 337 -7.69 -9.45 -22.93
CA GLN A 337 -8.82 -10.13 -23.58
C GLN A 337 -10.18 -9.46 -23.30
N GLU A 338 -10.19 -8.36 -22.54
CA GLU A 338 -11.40 -7.59 -22.26
C GLU A 338 -11.13 -6.09 -22.25
N ASP A 339 -12.21 -5.33 -22.41
CA ASP A 339 -12.21 -3.91 -22.11
C ASP A 339 -12.37 -3.74 -20.60
N ALA A 340 -11.53 -2.91 -19.98
CA ALA A 340 -11.47 -2.77 -18.53
C ALA A 340 -11.01 -1.37 -18.13
N THR A 341 -11.33 -0.94 -16.91
CA THR A 341 -10.71 0.25 -16.32
C THR A 341 -9.93 -0.07 -15.06
N PHE A 342 -8.85 0.68 -14.83
CA PHE A 342 -7.99 0.58 -13.65
C PHE A 342 -7.70 1.97 -13.11
N THR A 343 -7.76 2.13 -11.79
CA THR A 343 -7.42 3.35 -11.08
C THR A 343 -6.06 3.22 -10.42
N ASN A 344 -5.09 4.00 -10.91
CA ASN A 344 -3.72 3.97 -10.43
C ASN A 344 -3.53 4.76 -9.11
N THR A 345 -2.28 4.79 -8.61
CA THR A 345 -1.94 5.44 -7.34
C THR A 345 -2.23 6.95 -7.26
N GLU A 346 -2.25 7.67 -8.38
CA GLU A 346 -2.61 9.10 -8.42
C GLU A 346 -4.10 9.31 -8.71
N ARG A 347 -4.92 8.27 -8.49
CA ARG A 347 -6.38 8.23 -8.72
C ARG A 347 -6.79 8.28 -10.18
N ARG A 348 -5.84 8.12 -11.10
CA ARG A 348 -6.12 8.20 -12.54
C ARG A 348 -6.84 6.94 -12.97
N ILE A 349 -8.08 7.11 -13.42
CA ILE A 349 -8.89 6.05 -14.02
C ILE A 349 -8.43 5.93 -15.47
N GLN A 350 -7.92 4.76 -15.86
CA GLN A 350 -7.34 4.49 -17.17
C GLN A 350 -8.15 3.40 -17.86
N TYR A 351 -8.39 3.57 -19.16
CA TYR A 351 -9.11 2.59 -19.96
C TYR A 351 -8.13 1.66 -20.69
N SER A 352 -8.23 0.36 -20.43
CA SER A 352 -7.52 -0.71 -21.13
C SER A 352 -8.46 -1.33 -22.13
N MET A 353 -8.17 -1.16 -23.41
CA MET A 353 -8.97 -1.75 -24.49
C MET A 353 -8.55 -3.19 -24.76
N LYS A 354 -9.54 -4.04 -25.06
CA LYS A 354 -9.33 -5.40 -25.53
C LYS A 354 -8.38 -5.42 -26.73
N LYS A 355 -7.39 -6.32 -26.70
CA LYS A 355 -6.39 -6.50 -27.77
C LYS A 355 -6.52 -7.82 -28.52
N ILE A 356 -6.97 -8.86 -27.83
CA ILE A 356 -7.18 -10.19 -28.39
C ILE A 356 -8.51 -10.76 -27.91
N GLU A 357 -9.08 -11.74 -28.62
CA GLU A 357 -10.27 -12.42 -28.13
C GLU A 357 -9.92 -13.42 -27.01
N PRO A 358 -10.82 -13.62 -26.03
CA PRO A 358 -10.75 -14.77 -25.14
C PRO A 358 -10.73 -16.09 -25.93
N GLU A 359 -10.05 -17.10 -25.40
CA GLU A 359 -10.14 -18.46 -25.93
C GLU A 359 -11.58 -18.99 -25.85
N GLU A 360 -11.90 -19.98 -26.69
CA GLU A 360 -13.25 -20.57 -26.70
C GLU A 360 -13.60 -21.15 -25.31
N GLY A 361 -14.79 -20.80 -24.80
CA GLY A 361 -15.24 -21.19 -23.47
C GLY A 361 -14.70 -20.32 -22.32
N LEU A 362 -13.75 -19.42 -22.57
CA LEU A 362 -13.23 -18.49 -21.57
C LEU A 362 -14.05 -17.21 -21.54
N LEU A 363 -14.45 -16.78 -20.34
CA LEU A 363 -15.28 -15.59 -20.14
C LEU A 363 -14.51 -14.48 -19.43
N PRO A 364 -14.72 -13.21 -19.83
CA PRO A 364 -14.41 -12.05 -18.99
C PRO A 364 -15.02 -12.19 -17.59
N GLY A 365 -14.31 -11.76 -16.54
CA GLY A 365 -14.78 -11.97 -15.17
C GLY A 365 -16.10 -11.27 -14.88
N TRP A 366 -16.36 -10.11 -15.48
CA TRP A 366 -17.65 -9.42 -15.35
C TRP A 366 -18.84 -10.26 -15.85
N LYS A 367 -18.67 -11.03 -16.94
CA LYS A 367 -19.72 -11.93 -17.46
C LYS A 367 -19.93 -13.11 -16.52
N LEU A 368 -18.84 -13.65 -15.98
CA LEU A 368 -18.92 -14.73 -14.99
C LEU A 368 -19.70 -14.28 -13.75
N TYR A 369 -19.46 -13.07 -13.23
CA TYR A 369 -20.20 -12.54 -12.08
C TYR A 369 -21.69 -12.35 -12.36
N VAL A 370 -22.04 -11.87 -13.57
CA VAL A 370 -23.44 -11.79 -14.01
C VAL A 370 -24.09 -13.17 -14.03
N MET A 371 -23.42 -14.18 -14.59
CA MET A 371 -23.94 -15.55 -14.62
C MET A 371 -24.13 -16.13 -13.22
N ILE A 372 -23.22 -15.86 -12.28
CA ILE A 372 -23.37 -16.29 -10.88
C ILE A 372 -24.56 -15.58 -10.23
N ALA A 373 -24.72 -14.27 -10.47
CA ALA A 373 -25.85 -13.51 -9.95
C ALA A 373 -27.19 -14.03 -10.48
N GLU A 374 -27.28 -14.38 -11.76
CA GLU A 374 -28.46 -15.01 -12.37
C GLU A 374 -28.81 -16.33 -11.70
N LYS A 375 -27.82 -17.19 -11.46
CA LYS A 375 -28.02 -18.45 -10.73
C LYS A 375 -28.41 -18.24 -9.26
N ALA A 376 -28.04 -17.11 -8.68
CA ALA A 376 -28.47 -16.69 -7.35
C ALA A 376 -29.84 -15.97 -7.33
N GLY A 377 -30.54 -15.89 -8.48
CA GLY A 377 -31.89 -15.30 -8.58
C GLY A 377 -31.92 -13.79 -8.81
N LEU A 378 -30.78 -13.16 -9.16
CA LEU A 378 -30.71 -11.74 -9.52
C LEU A 378 -30.64 -11.56 -11.03
N SER A 379 -31.35 -10.59 -11.60
CA SER A 379 -31.30 -10.30 -13.04
C SER A 379 -30.53 -9.01 -13.31
N TRP A 380 -29.21 -9.11 -13.46
CA TRP A 380 -28.35 -8.01 -13.90
C TRP A 380 -28.24 -8.02 -15.41
N LYS A 381 -28.58 -6.90 -16.05
CA LYS A 381 -28.60 -6.80 -17.52
C LYS A 381 -27.51 -5.85 -17.98
N TYR A 382 -26.39 -6.41 -18.43
CA TYR A 382 -25.31 -5.67 -19.08
C TYR A 382 -25.00 -6.31 -20.43
N ALA A 383 -25.15 -5.56 -21.52
CA ALA A 383 -24.74 -5.99 -22.85
C ALA A 383 -23.24 -5.77 -23.08
N LYS A 384 -22.67 -4.75 -22.43
CA LYS A 384 -21.25 -4.37 -22.52
C LYS A 384 -20.73 -3.95 -21.16
N VAL A 385 -19.44 -4.12 -20.93
CA VAL A 385 -18.76 -3.72 -19.70
C VAL A 385 -18.87 -2.21 -19.42
N SER A 386 -18.99 -1.37 -20.46
CA SER A 386 -19.22 0.07 -20.32
C SER A 386 -20.48 0.40 -19.53
N GLU A 387 -21.52 -0.43 -19.59
CA GLU A 387 -22.77 -0.23 -18.85
C GLU A 387 -22.59 -0.49 -17.34
N VAL A 388 -21.59 -1.30 -16.97
CA VAL A 388 -21.16 -1.46 -15.57
C VAL A 388 -20.50 -0.16 -15.09
N MET A 389 -19.64 0.45 -15.89
CA MET A 389 -19.05 1.76 -15.59
C MET A 389 -20.13 2.85 -15.49
N ASP A 390 -21.15 2.82 -16.35
CA ASP A 390 -22.26 3.77 -16.26
C ASP A 390 -23.04 3.61 -14.94
N GLU A 391 -23.20 2.38 -14.43
CA GLU A 391 -23.77 2.14 -13.10
C GLU A 391 -22.85 2.64 -11.97
N ILE A 392 -21.54 2.38 -12.08
CA ILE A 392 -20.53 2.91 -11.14
C ILE A 392 -20.64 4.44 -11.08
N ALA A 393 -20.69 5.12 -12.22
CA ALA A 393 -20.80 6.58 -12.29
C ALA A 393 -22.08 7.10 -11.62
N ARG A 394 -23.23 6.42 -11.78
CA ARG A 394 -24.48 6.81 -11.11
C ARG A 394 -24.39 6.69 -9.58
N LEU A 395 -23.71 5.67 -9.07
CA LEU A 395 -23.68 5.37 -7.64
C LEU A 395 -22.52 6.01 -6.89
N THR A 396 -21.46 6.41 -7.61
CA THR A 396 -20.17 6.88 -7.07
C THR A 396 -19.98 8.36 -7.39
N PRO A 397 -20.19 9.28 -6.42
CA PRO A 397 -20.16 10.72 -6.69
C PRO A 397 -18.87 11.24 -7.34
N THR A 398 -17.72 10.72 -6.92
CA THR A 398 -16.41 11.10 -7.48
C THR A 398 -16.16 10.59 -8.90
N TYR A 399 -16.98 9.65 -9.38
CA TYR A 399 -16.93 9.07 -10.73
C TYR A 399 -18.13 9.52 -11.59
N ALA A 400 -18.98 10.44 -11.10
CA ALA A 400 -20.26 10.77 -11.75
C ALA A 400 -20.15 11.23 -13.21
N GLY A 401 -18.99 11.80 -13.58
CA GLY A 401 -18.69 12.23 -14.94
C GLY A 401 -17.91 11.21 -15.79
N VAL A 402 -17.60 10.02 -15.28
CA VAL A 402 -16.75 9.01 -15.93
C VAL A 402 -17.57 8.15 -16.90
N SER A 403 -17.00 7.85 -18.07
CA SER A 403 -17.51 6.84 -19.00
C SER A 403 -16.35 6.31 -19.84
N HIS A 404 -16.48 5.10 -20.41
CA HIS A 404 -15.45 4.53 -21.30
C HIS A 404 -15.14 5.45 -22.47
N ALA A 405 -16.16 6.08 -23.06
CA ALA A 405 -15.98 7.05 -24.15
C ALA A 405 -15.08 8.23 -23.73
N LYS A 406 -15.31 8.82 -22.56
CA LYS A 406 -14.48 9.91 -22.04
C LYS A 406 -13.07 9.47 -21.72
N LEU A 407 -12.90 8.29 -21.13
CA LEU A 407 -11.58 7.76 -20.79
C LEU A 407 -10.75 7.41 -22.02
N SER A 408 -11.39 7.10 -23.15
CA SER A 408 -10.70 6.79 -24.41
C SER A 408 -10.04 8.01 -25.08
N ASP A 409 -10.40 9.23 -24.70
CA ASP A 409 -9.90 10.49 -25.30
C ASP A 409 -8.52 10.94 -24.75
N GLY A 410 -7.74 10.04 -24.15
CA GLY A 410 -6.42 10.37 -23.61
C GLY A 410 -5.83 9.30 -22.70
N PHE A 411 -5.02 9.73 -21.72
CA PHE A 411 -4.32 8.84 -20.78
C PHE A 411 -5.15 8.47 -19.53
N GLY A 412 -6.45 8.78 -19.53
CA GLY A 412 -7.34 8.63 -18.38
C GLY A 412 -7.48 9.89 -17.52
N MET A 413 -8.33 9.83 -16.50
CA MET A 413 -8.78 10.99 -15.73
C MET A 413 -8.54 10.88 -14.21
N GLN A 414 -8.01 11.96 -13.64
CA GLN A 414 -7.96 12.32 -12.22
C GLN A 414 -9.32 12.33 -11.51
N TRP A 415 -9.75 11.36 -10.71
CA TRP A 415 -10.95 11.60 -9.89
C TRP A 415 -10.65 12.59 -8.73
N PRO A 416 -11.62 13.46 -8.33
CA PRO A 416 -13.01 13.52 -8.78
C PRO A 416 -13.22 13.95 -10.24
N VAL A 417 -14.10 13.23 -10.95
CA VAL A 417 -14.62 13.60 -12.27
C VAL A 417 -16.13 13.75 -12.14
N ASP A 418 -16.61 14.98 -12.11
CA ASP A 418 -18.02 15.32 -11.88
C ASP A 418 -18.43 16.57 -12.68
N GLY A 419 -19.65 17.08 -12.47
CA GLY A 419 -20.11 18.29 -13.16
C GLY A 419 -19.28 19.54 -12.87
N LYS A 420 -18.59 19.60 -11.72
CA LYS A 420 -17.68 20.72 -11.35
C LYS A 420 -16.27 20.51 -11.91
N ASN A 421 -15.87 19.26 -12.12
CA ASN A 421 -14.56 18.85 -12.59
C ASN A 421 -14.69 17.93 -13.83
N PRO A 422 -15.22 18.44 -14.97
CA PRO A 422 -15.53 17.59 -16.13
C PRO A 422 -14.30 16.98 -16.80
N LYS A 423 -13.11 17.54 -16.56
CA LYS A 423 -11.81 17.03 -17.02
C LYS A 423 -11.01 16.29 -15.93
N GLY A 424 -11.64 16.06 -14.78
CA GLY A 424 -10.99 15.53 -13.59
C GLY A 424 -10.24 16.58 -12.75
N THR A 425 -9.65 16.11 -11.66
CA THR A 425 -8.95 16.91 -10.66
C THR A 425 -7.52 16.43 -10.49
N LYS A 426 -6.57 17.24 -10.99
CA LYS A 426 -5.14 16.93 -11.01
C LYS A 426 -4.57 16.55 -9.64
N ARG A 427 -4.88 17.38 -8.65
CA ARG A 427 -4.41 17.31 -7.28
C ARG A 427 -5.54 17.79 -6.36
N PHE A 428 -5.44 17.49 -5.07
CA PHE A 428 -6.28 18.15 -4.09
C PHE A 428 -6.07 19.67 -4.14
N ASP A 429 -7.15 20.44 -4.08
CA ASP A 429 -7.12 21.91 -4.12
C ASP A 429 -7.79 22.43 -2.85
N VAL A 430 -6.98 22.99 -1.94
CA VAL A 430 -7.46 23.48 -0.64
C VAL A 430 -8.49 24.59 -0.79
N ALA A 431 -8.43 25.39 -1.86
CA ALA A 431 -9.38 26.46 -2.11
C ALA A 431 -10.78 25.92 -2.49
N LYS A 432 -10.84 24.67 -2.99
CA LYS A 432 -12.08 23.99 -3.41
C LYS A 432 -12.57 22.94 -2.43
N ALA A 433 -11.86 22.73 -1.32
CA ALA A 433 -12.18 21.69 -0.33
C ALA A 433 -13.57 21.89 0.30
N GLY A 434 -14.06 23.13 0.40
CA GLY A 434 -15.36 23.44 1.01
C GLY A 434 -15.43 23.20 2.52
N ARG A 435 -14.30 22.83 3.15
CA ARG A 435 -14.13 22.60 4.59
C ARG A 435 -12.70 22.92 5.02
N LYS A 436 -12.50 23.08 6.33
CA LYS A 436 -11.17 23.07 6.91
C LYS A 436 -10.59 21.65 6.89
N LEU A 437 -9.27 21.58 6.71
CA LEU A 437 -8.48 20.37 6.79
C LEU A 437 -8.22 20.03 8.25
N SER A 438 -8.52 18.80 8.64
CA SER A 438 -8.38 18.37 10.02
C SER A 438 -7.00 17.73 10.21
N PHE A 439 -6.29 18.07 11.30
CA PHE A 439 -5.13 17.29 11.73
C PHE A 439 -5.58 15.87 12.12
N TYR A 440 -4.83 14.86 11.68
CA TYR A 440 -5.12 13.47 11.99
C TYR A 440 -4.76 13.14 13.44
N LYS A 441 -5.55 12.29 14.08
CA LYS A 441 -5.26 11.82 15.44
C LYS A 441 -4.07 10.86 15.39
N VAL A 442 -3.03 11.18 16.14
CA VAL A 442 -1.84 10.35 16.29
C VAL A 442 -1.73 9.78 17.70
N SER A 443 -0.97 8.70 17.88
CA SER A 443 -0.71 8.07 19.16
C SER A 443 0.41 8.74 19.94
N ASP A 444 0.39 8.53 21.26
CA ASP A 444 1.43 8.98 22.18
C ASP A 444 2.47 7.88 22.47
N VAL A 445 2.45 6.78 21.71
CA VAL A 445 3.29 5.58 21.93
C VAL A 445 4.42 5.56 20.91
N PHE A 446 5.67 5.60 21.37
CA PHE A 446 6.86 5.65 20.53
C PHE A 446 7.90 4.58 20.90
N GLU A 447 7.42 3.36 21.12
CA GLU A 447 8.29 2.22 21.37
C GLU A 447 9.13 1.92 20.13
N VAL A 448 10.44 1.94 20.29
CA VAL A 448 11.39 1.53 19.25
C VAL A 448 11.91 0.14 19.63
N PRO A 449 11.83 -0.84 18.72
CA PRO A 449 12.40 -2.16 18.97
C PRO A 449 13.88 -2.06 19.33
N ALA A 450 14.28 -2.78 20.37
CA ALA A 450 15.68 -2.88 20.79
C ALA A 450 16.15 -4.33 20.66
N ALA A 451 17.34 -4.51 20.09
CA ALA A 451 18.02 -5.80 20.12
C ALA A 451 18.31 -6.20 21.58
N LYS A 452 18.22 -7.50 21.87
CA LYS A 452 18.52 -8.06 23.19
C LYS A 452 19.87 -8.76 23.16
N GLU A 453 20.52 -8.94 24.30
CA GLU A 453 21.86 -9.57 24.38
C GLU A 453 21.91 -10.96 23.70
N GLN A 454 20.84 -11.75 23.80
CA GLN A 454 20.73 -13.06 23.13
C GLN A 454 20.43 -12.98 21.62
N PHE A 455 19.88 -11.87 21.14
CA PHE A 455 19.45 -11.62 19.76
C PHE A 455 19.92 -10.22 19.34
N PRO A 456 21.22 -10.06 19.04
CA PRO A 456 21.86 -8.75 18.89
C PRO A 456 21.50 -8.02 17.59
N PHE A 457 20.82 -8.67 16.64
CA PHE A 457 20.44 -8.07 15.38
C PHE A 457 18.93 -7.79 15.32
N LEU A 458 18.56 -6.62 14.79
CA LEU A 458 17.20 -6.35 14.31
C LEU A 458 17.11 -6.71 12.83
N LEU A 459 16.44 -7.81 12.52
CA LEU A 459 16.17 -8.23 11.15
C LEU A 459 14.96 -7.49 10.58
N MET A 460 15.21 -6.66 9.58
CA MET A 460 14.20 -6.09 8.70
C MET A 460 13.88 -7.09 7.59
N VAL A 461 12.61 -7.23 7.26
CA VAL A 461 12.15 -8.12 6.19
C VAL A 461 11.47 -7.26 5.12
N GLY A 462 12.05 -7.23 3.92
CA GLY A 462 11.51 -6.45 2.80
C GLY A 462 11.24 -7.30 1.57
N LYS A 463 10.77 -6.68 0.49
CA LYS A 463 10.51 -7.37 -0.77
C LYS A 463 11.66 -7.19 -1.75
N ALA A 464 12.03 -8.26 -2.45
CA ALA A 464 12.97 -8.17 -3.56
C ALA A 464 12.38 -7.35 -4.73
N GLN A 465 13.26 -6.88 -5.64
CA GLN A 465 12.97 -5.94 -6.73
C GLN A 465 11.72 -6.21 -7.60
N HIS A 466 11.17 -7.43 -7.58
CA HIS A 466 10.13 -7.84 -8.53
C HIS A 466 9.08 -8.80 -7.97
N PHE A 467 8.93 -8.92 -6.65
CA PHE A 467 7.91 -9.81 -6.03
C PHE A 467 7.94 -11.24 -6.59
N TRP A 468 9.15 -11.72 -6.90
CA TRP A 468 9.42 -12.86 -7.78
C TRP A 468 8.58 -14.11 -7.56
N HIS A 469 8.35 -14.43 -6.30
CA HIS A 469 7.82 -15.71 -5.86
C HIS A 469 6.36 -15.61 -5.39
N GLN A 470 5.84 -14.40 -5.13
CA GLN A 470 4.43 -14.22 -4.77
C GLN A 470 3.56 -13.97 -5.99
N ASN A 471 4.12 -13.28 -7.00
CA ASN A 471 3.38 -12.84 -8.17
C ASN A 471 3.37 -13.91 -9.27
N ASN A 472 2.19 -14.45 -9.53
CA ASN A 472 1.98 -15.51 -10.51
C ASN A 472 2.38 -15.11 -11.95
N LEU A 473 2.24 -13.83 -12.31
CA LEU A 473 2.63 -13.32 -13.63
C LEU A 473 4.15 -13.24 -13.77
N MET A 474 4.84 -12.85 -12.70
CA MET A 474 6.31 -12.73 -12.72
C MET A 474 6.98 -14.10 -12.91
N LYS A 475 6.40 -15.15 -12.31
CA LYS A 475 6.83 -16.55 -12.55
C LYS A 475 6.61 -17.04 -13.99
N LYS A 476 5.87 -16.29 -14.81
CA LYS A 476 5.51 -16.67 -16.19
C LYS A 476 6.06 -15.71 -17.23
N THR A 477 6.79 -14.68 -16.81
CA THR A 477 7.35 -13.67 -17.72
C THR A 477 8.84 -13.90 -17.90
N HIS A 478 9.31 -13.96 -19.14
CA HIS A 478 10.68 -14.35 -19.49
C HIS A 478 11.77 -13.43 -18.90
N ILE A 479 11.69 -12.12 -19.15
CA ILE A 479 12.71 -11.17 -18.68
C ILE A 479 12.79 -11.20 -17.15
N PRO A 480 11.67 -11.08 -16.42
CA PRO A 480 11.73 -11.18 -15.00
C PRO A 480 12.31 -12.54 -14.52
N MET A 481 11.82 -13.66 -15.03
CA MET A 481 12.32 -14.99 -14.64
C MET A 481 13.85 -15.13 -14.78
N ARG A 482 14.44 -14.53 -15.82
CA ARG A 482 15.90 -14.51 -16.02
C ARG A 482 16.63 -13.82 -14.86
N GLU A 483 16.16 -12.64 -14.44
CA GLU A 483 16.76 -11.87 -13.33
C GLU A 483 16.63 -12.62 -11.99
N TYR A 484 15.50 -13.31 -11.78
CA TYR A 484 15.30 -14.18 -10.63
C TYR A 484 16.31 -15.33 -10.62
N ASN A 485 16.45 -16.05 -11.74
CA ASN A 485 17.38 -17.17 -11.86
C ASN A 485 18.83 -16.73 -11.65
N ALA A 486 19.22 -15.56 -12.16
CA ALA A 486 20.55 -15.00 -11.92
C ALA A 486 20.78 -14.74 -10.41
N THR A 487 19.78 -14.21 -9.71
CA THR A 487 19.86 -14.01 -8.25
C THR A 487 20.02 -15.34 -7.50
N LEU A 488 19.31 -16.39 -7.92
CA LEU A 488 19.42 -17.73 -7.33
C LEU A 488 20.75 -18.43 -7.65
N MET A 489 21.44 -18.07 -8.74
CA MET A 489 22.80 -18.59 -9.00
C MET A 489 23.81 -18.09 -7.96
N ASP A 490 23.69 -16.83 -7.53
CA ASP A 490 24.54 -16.27 -6.48
C ASP A 490 24.06 -16.67 -5.07
N TYR A 491 22.75 -16.77 -4.88
CA TYR A 491 22.10 -16.98 -3.58
C TYR A 491 20.99 -18.04 -3.65
N PRO A 492 21.33 -19.33 -3.81
CA PRO A 492 20.37 -20.40 -4.05
C PRO A 492 19.37 -20.58 -2.90
N GLU A 493 19.83 -20.39 -1.65
CA GLU A 493 19.00 -20.45 -0.45
C GLU A 493 18.55 -19.05 0.03
N GLY A 494 18.83 -18.01 -0.75
CA GLY A 494 18.58 -16.62 -0.38
C GLY A 494 19.74 -16.00 0.40
N TYR A 495 19.56 -14.77 0.85
CA TYR A 495 20.60 -14.05 1.58
C TYR A 495 20.06 -13.17 2.70
N VAL A 496 20.93 -12.86 3.67
CA VAL A 496 20.74 -11.80 4.65
C VAL A 496 21.82 -10.74 4.46
N GLU A 497 21.41 -9.49 4.25
CA GLU A 497 22.29 -8.34 4.18
C GLU A 497 22.74 -7.94 5.58
N ILE A 498 24.06 -7.86 5.78
CA ILE A 498 24.71 -7.39 7.01
C ILE A 498 25.83 -6.40 6.65
N CYS A 499 26.16 -5.50 7.58
CA CYS A 499 27.20 -4.52 7.34
C CYS A 499 28.61 -5.15 7.44
N PRO A 500 29.66 -4.51 6.87
CA PRO A 500 31.03 -5.03 6.93
C PRO A 500 31.55 -5.23 8.37
N GLN A 501 31.15 -4.35 9.30
CA GLN A 501 31.53 -4.47 10.71
C GLN A 501 30.94 -5.74 11.33
N SER A 502 29.63 -5.95 11.20
CA SER A 502 28.95 -7.14 11.73
C SER A 502 29.45 -8.43 11.07
N ALA A 503 29.76 -8.40 9.77
CA ALA A 503 30.37 -9.55 9.08
C ALA A 503 31.74 -9.92 9.69
N LYS A 504 32.55 -8.93 10.05
CA LYS A 504 33.86 -9.13 10.72
C LYS A 504 33.69 -9.68 12.13
N GLU A 505 32.74 -9.16 12.90
CA GLU A 505 32.42 -9.62 14.27
C GLU A 505 31.93 -11.08 14.28
N ILE A 506 31.07 -11.46 13.32
CA ILE A 506 30.59 -12.83 13.16
C ILE A 506 31.68 -13.75 12.55
N GLY A 507 32.66 -13.19 11.83
CA GLY A 507 33.73 -13.96 11.18
C GLY A 507 33.30 -14.60 9.85
N VAL A 508 32.44 -13.92 9.09
CA VAL A 508 31.90 -14.37 7.80
C VAL A 508 32.29 -13.45 6.65
N ARG A 509 32.34 -14.00 5.43
CA ARG A 509 32.58 -13.25 4.20
C ARG A 509 31.31 -13.21 3.35
N ASP A 510 31.32 -12.35 2.34
CA ASP A 510 30.25 -12.34 1.34
C ASP A 510 30.05 -13.75 0.75
N ARG A 511 28.79 -14.14 0.58
CA ARG A 511 28.31 -15.44 0.11
C ARG A 511 28.57 -16.63 1.04
N TRP A 512 29.15 -16.43 2.23
CA TRP A 512 29.30 -17.53 3.18
C TRP A 512 27.96 -17.93 3.80
N PRO A 513 27.74 -19.23 4.05
CA PRO A 513 26.52 -19.69 4.70
C PRO A 513 26.47 -19.20 6.15
N VAL A 514 25.31 -18.69 6.53
CA VAL A 514 24.98 -18.26 7.89
C VAL A 514 23.63 -18.82 8.30
N ARG A 515 23.45 -18.96 9.61
CA ARG A 515 22.20 -19.32 10.24
C ARG A 515 21.64 -18.11 10.97
N VAL A 516 20.40 -17.73 10.62
CA VAL A 516 19.64 -16.67 11.29
C VAL A 516 18.64 -17.34 12.22
N VAL A 517 18.75 -17.06 13.52
CA VAL A 517 17.98 -17.72 14.58
C VAL A 517 17.14 -16.69 15.32
N SER A 518 15.88 -17.01 15.58
CA SER A 518 14.98 -16.26 16.46
C SER A 518 14.31 -17.20 17.47
N PRO A 519 13.54 -16.69 18.45
CA PRO A 519 12.77 -17.53 19.38
C PRO A 519 11.76 -18.47 18.71
N HIS A 520 11.30 -18.14 17.50
CA HIS A 520 10.21 -18.85 16.81
C HIS A 520 10.66 -19.64 15.57
N GLY A 521 11.96 -19.67 15.28
CA GLY A 521 12.50 -20.48 14.18
C GLY A 521 13.92 -20.12 13.78
N GLU A 522 14.42 -20.82 12.77
CA GLU A 522 15.71 -20.53 12.13
C GLU A 522 15.62 -20.61 10.60
N MET A 523 16.53 -19.93 9.93
CA MET A 523 16.77 -20.07 8.49
C MET A 523 18.28 -20.11 8.19
N ARG A 524 18.66 -20.87 7.17
CA ARG A 524 20.01 -20.91 6.58
C ARG A 524 19.99 -20.15 5.27
N VAL A 525 20.87 -19.16 5.16
CA VAL A 525 20.98 -18.26 4.01
C VAL A 525 22.44 -17.87 3.82
N ALA A 526 22.79 -17.24 2.71
CA ALA A 526 24.11 -16.65 2.56
C ALA A 526 24.19 -15.27 3.22
N ALA A 527 25.35 -14.91 3.78
CA ALA A 527 25.65 -13.53 4.14
C ALA A 527 25.88 -12.70 2.88
N LYS A 528 25.21 -11.55 2.76
CA LYS A 528 25.50 -10.54 1.76
C LYS A 528 26.08 -9.31 2.44
N VAL A 529 27.37 -9.06 2.26
CA VAL A 529 28.06 -7.96 2.95
C VAL A 529 27.81 -6.66 2.20
N SER A 530 27.12 -5.71 2.83
CA SER A 530 26.68 -4.47 2.19
C SER A 530 26.76 -3.27 3.14
N GLU A 531 27.18 -2.12 2.62
CA GLU A 531 27.15 -0.84 3.34
C GLU A 531 25.72 -0.23 3.42
N ASP A 532 24.73 -0.90 2.83
CA ASP A 532 23.36 -0.39 2.79
C ASP A 532 22.62 -0.52 4.14
N VAL A 533 23.14 -1.32 5.09
CA VAL A 533 22.53 -1.57 6.41
C VAL A 533 23.47 -1.15 7.55
N LYS A 534 22.92 -0.75 8.70
CA LYS A 534 23.70 -0.32 9.87
C LYS A 534 24.25 -1.52 10.66
N PRO A 535 25.28 -1.33 11.50
CA PRO A 535 25.60 -2.29 12.58
C PRO A 535 24.35 -2.65 13.39
N ASP A 536 24.33 -3.87 13.93
CA ASP A 536 23.23 -4.43 14.74
C ASP A 536 21.89 -4.54 14.02
N THR A 537 21.87 -4.36 12.70
CA THR A 537 20.71 -4.54 11.85
C THR A 537 21.02 -5.52 10.73
N ALA A 538 19.98 -6.20 10.26
CA ALA A 538 20.07 -7.11 9.14
C ALA A 538 18.88 -6.90 8.20
N TYR A 539 19.04 -7.24 6.93
CA TYR A 539 17.94 -7.17 5.96
C TYR A 539 17.82 -8.46 5.16
N ALA A 540 16.67 -9.12 5.23
CA ALA A 540 16.38 -10.28 4.40
C ALA A 540 15.26 -9.93 3.41
N PRO A 541 15.53 -9.92 2.10
CA PRO A 541 14.47 -9.80 1.11
C PRO A 541 13.70 -11.11 0.97
N TYR A 542 12.39 -10.98 0.78
CA TYR A 542 11.49 -12.08 0.55
C TYR A 542 11.60 -12.51 -0.92
N PHE A 543 12.37 -13.57 -1.23
CA PHE A 543 12.41 -14.17 -2.57
C PHE A 543 12.67 -15.68 -2.66
N VAL A 544 13.04 -16.37 -1.57
CA VAL A 544 13.27 -17.83 -1.56
C VAL A 544 12.21 -18.55 -0.73
N GLN A 545 11.49 -19.46 -1.39
CA GLN A 545 10.12 -19.87 -1.07
C GLN A 545 9.94 -20.82 0.12
N GLU A 546 10.88 -21.71 0.42
CA GLU A 546 10.61 -22.75 1.44
C GLU A 546 11.14 -22.38 2.84
N MET A 547 12.33 -21.79 2.91
CA MET A 547 13.01 -21.59 4.19
C MET A 547 12.65 -20.27 4.87
N ILE A 548 12.69 -19.16 4.10
CA ILE A 548 12.31 -17.84 4.60
C ILE A 548 10.81 -17.85 4.96
N SER A 549 9.97 -18.50 4.15
CA SER A 549 8.53 -18.58 4.44
C SER A 549 8.22 -19.33 5.74
N ARG A 550 8.90 -20.43 6.07
CA ARG A 550 8.70 -21.12 7.38
C ARG A 550 9.14 -20.25 8.55
N PHE A 551 10.30 -19.60 8.45
CA PHE A 551 10.77 -18.68 9.49
C PHE A 551 9.78 -17.53 9.70
N LEU A 552 9.28 -16.94 8.62
CA LEU A 552 8.32 -15.83 8.65
C LEU A 552 6.91 -16.24 9.12
N LEU A 553 6.48 -17.49 8.88
CA LEU A 553 5.22 -18.02 9.42
C LEU A 553 5.20 -17.97 10.96
N GLY A 554 6.36 -18.17 11.60
CA GLY A 554 6.51 -18.01 13.06
C GLY A 554 6.43 -16.55 13.55
N HIS A 555 6.44 -15.56 12.66
CA HIS A 555 6.46 -14.12 12.99
C HIS A 555 5.33 -13.34 12.29
N THR A 556 4.20 -14.00 12.03
CA THR A 556 3.07 -13.43 11.29
C THR A 556 2.52 -12.15 11.92
N GLU A 557 2.55 -11.99 13.24
CA GLU A 557 2.12 -10.77 13.92
C GLU A 557 3.08 -9.59 13.65
N VAL A 558 4.38 -9.85 13.70
CA VAL A 558 5.41 -8.83 13.44
C VAL A 558 5.32 -8.37 11.98
N LEU A 559 5.12 -9.29 11.04
CA LEU A 559 5.00 -8.96 9.62
C LEU A 559 3.75 -8.14 9.27
N ARG A 560 2.73 -8.10 10.14
CA ARG A 560 1.58 -7.20 9.95
C ARG A 560 1.93 -5.73 10.14
N GLN A 561 3.09 -5.43 10.75
CA GLN A 561 3.57 -4.07 11.01
C GLN A 561 4.23 -3.41 9.78
N GLY A 562 4.31 -4.10 8.63
CA GLY A 562 4.78 -3.50 7.37
C GLY A 562 6.32 -3.46 7.23
N GLU A 563 6.86 -2.49 6.49
CA GLU A 563 8.31 -2.33 6.27
C GLU A 563 9.10 -1.98 7.54
N ASP A 564 8.43 -1.47 8.57
CA ASP A 564 9.02 -1.17 9.89
C ASP A 564 9.05 -2.38 10.84
N ALA A 565 8.54 -3.53 10.39
CA ALA A 565 8.57 -4.77 11.15
C ALA A 565 10.02 -5.24 11.37
N THR A 566 10.39 -5.46 12.63
CA THR A 566 11.71 -5.95 13.00
C THR A 566 11.60 -7.22 13.84
N ILE A 567 12.45 -8.18 13.53
CA ILE A 567 12.54 -9.44 14.26
C ILE A 567 13.89 -9.46 14.97
N PRO A 568 13.95 -9.55 16.30
CA PRO A 568 15.21 -9.79 17.01
C PRO A 568 15.77 -11.15 16.62
N VAL A 569 16.99 -11.18 16.08
CA VAL A 569 17.67 -12.40 15.63
C VAL A 569 19.12 -12.45 16.09
N ARG A 570 19.68 -13.66 16.03
CA ARG A 570 21.10 -13.95 16.14
C ARG A 570 21.57 -14.52 14.81
N ILE A 571 22.70 -14.03 14.32
CA ILE A 571 23.31 -14.50 13.06
C ILE A 571 24.59 -15.22 13.41
N GLU A 572 24.68 -16.49 13.01
CA GLU A 572 25.80 -17.37 13.31
C GLU A 572 26.43 -17.90 12.03
N LYS A 573 27.75 -18.11 12.06
CA LYS A 573 28.45 -18.84 11.00
C LYS A 573 28.03 -20.32 11.02
N VAL A 574 27.80 -20.90 9.84
CA VAL A 574 27.55 -22.34 9.66
C VAL A 574 28.87 -23.11 9.57
#